data_AF-A0A9E3BDA4-F1
#
_entry.id   AF-A0A9E3BDA4-F1
#
_cell.length_a   1.000
_cell.length_b   1.000
_cell.length_c   1.000
_cell.angle_alpha   90.00
_cell.angle_beta   90.00
_cell.angle_gamma   90.00
#
_symmetry.space_group_name_H-M   'P 1'
#
loop_
_entity.id
_entity.type
_entity.pdbx_description
1 polymer ?
#
loop_
_entity_poly.entity_id
_entity_poly.type
_entity_poly.pdbx_seq_one_letter_code
_entity_poly.pdbx_strand_id
1 'polypeptide(L)'
;TEDDALANITARSIIAGFVEPGQAELLKPFGARYFAAIRGVWERRSSEVAQTVVIGLYPSWDISEDGLAAADEFLADPALPAALRRLVLEGRAGVERSLKARRADAVTT
;
A
#
# COMPACT_ATOMS: atom_id res chain seq x y z
N THR A 1 18.06 8.32 -18.13
CA THR A 1 17.56 6.92 -18.11
C THR A 1 18.20 6.06 -17.03
N GLU A 2 19.35 6.43 -16.44
CA GLU A 2 19.92 5.75 -15.25
C GLU A 2 19.16 6.01 -13.93
N ASP A 3 18.57 7.20 -13.80
CA ASP A 3 17.86 7.64 -12.58
C ASP A 3 16.62 6.76 -12.26
N ASP A 4 15.94 6.27 -13.30
CA ASP A 4 14.76 5.41 -13.19
C ASP A 4 15.10 4.00 -12.70
N ALA A 5 16.24 3.46 -13.12
CA ALA A 5 16.70 2.13 -12.72
C ALA A 5 17.22 2.15 -11.28
N LEU A 6 17.96 3.20 -10.89
CA LEU A 6 18.42 3.41 -9.52
C LEU A 6 17.25 3.62 -8.56
N ALA A 7 16.26 4.45 -8.93
CA ALA A 7 15.04 4.62 -8.15
C ALA A 7 14.24 3.32 -7.99
N ASN A 8 14.24 2.43 -9.00
CA ASN A 8 13.55 1.13 -8.96
C ASN A 8 14.27 0.12 -8.04
N ILE A 9 15.61 0.09 -8.07
CA ILE A 9 16.43 -0.77 -7.20
C ILE A 9 16.34 -0.27 -5.76
N THR A 10 16.49 1.03 -5.51
CA THR A 10 16.34 1.63 -4.19
C THR A 10 14.92 1.45 -3.65
N ALA A 11 13.89 1.62 -4.47
CA ALA A 11 12.51 1.34 -4.07
C ALA A 11 12.33 -0.14 -3.69
N ARG A 12 12.82 -1.10 -4.49
CA ARG A 12 12.76 -2.54 -4.14
C ARG A 12 13.55 -2.88 -2.89
N SER A 13 14.73 -2.31 -2.70
CA SER A 13 15.55 -2.52 -1.50
C SER A 13 14.92 -1.91 -0.25
N ILE A 14 14.25 -0.75 -0.37
CA ILE A 14 13.46 -0.17 0.72
C ILE A 14 12.24 -1.03 0.98
N ILE A 15 11.45 -1.40 -0.05
CA ILE A 15 10.28 -2.29 0.07
C ILE A 15 10.63 -3.59 0.80
N ALA A 16 11.72 -4.24 0.41
CA ALA A 16 12.15 -5.52 0.97
C ALA A 16 12.63 -5.41 2.43
N GLY A 17 13.08 -4.23 2.87
CA GLY A 17 13.56 -3.98 4.24
C GLY A 17 12.56 -3.27 5.17
N PHE A 18 11.40 -2.83 4.67
CA PHE A 18 10.49 -1.96 5.42
C PHE A 18 9.45 -2.70 6.27
N VAL A 19 9.11 -3.93 5.90
CA VAL A 19 8.02 -4.70 6.52
C VAL A 19 8.61 -5.75 7.45
N GLU A 20 9.15 -5.31 8.59
CA GLU A 20 9.55 -6.21 9.68
C GLU A 20 8.40 -6.32 10.72
N PRO A 21 8.04 -7.54 11.17
CA PRO A 21 6.99 -7.72 12.17
C PRO A 21 7.29 -6.95 13.45
N GLY A 22 6.37 -6.07 13.89
CA GLY A 22 6.47 -5.32 15.15
C GLY A 22 6.69 -3.81 15.02
N GLN A 23 6.91 -3.28 13.81
CA GLN A 23 7.15 -1.83 13.61
C GLN A 23 5.92 -1.01 13.15
N ALA A 24 4.70 -1.54 13.29
CA ALA A 24 3.49 -0.89 12.75
C ALA A 24 3.32 0.58 13.20
N GLU A 25 3.65 0.93 14.44
CA GLU A 25 3.58 2.31 14.95
C GLU A 25 4.62 3.24 14.31
N LEU A 26 5.83 2.74 14.00
CA LEU A 26 6.86 3.50 13.28
C LEU A 26 6.48 3.73 11.81
N LEU A 27 5.64 2.84 11.27
CA LEU A 27 5.22 2.83 9.88
C LEU A 27 3.93 3.63 9.62
N LYS A 28 3.18 4.04 10.65
CA LYS A 28 1.98 4.90 10.54
C LYS A 28 2.14 6.09 9.58
N PRO A 29 3.19 6.92 9.67
CA PRO A 29 3.33 8.08 8.77
C PRO A 29 3.59 7.68 7.31
N PHE A 30 3.88 6.42 7.02
CA PHE A 30 4.15 5.95 5.66
C PHE A 30 2.89 5.52 4.91
N GLY A 31 1.79 5.17 5.59
CA GLY A 31 0.51 4.90 4.95
C GLY A 31 -0.03 6.13 4.20
N ALA A 32 -0.03 7.29 4.84
CA ALA A 32 -0.42 8.55 4.21
C ALA A 32 0.50 8.93 3.03
N ARG A 33 1.81 8.74 3.18
CA ARG A 33 2.79 9.00 2.11
C ARG A 33 2.60 8.09 0.91
N TYR A 34 2.22 6.83 1.13
CA TYR A 34 1.90 5.89 0.07
C TYR A 34 0.77 6.43 -0.80
N PHE A 35 -0.40 6.72 -0.22
CA PHE A 35 -1.57 7.19 -0.98
C PHE A 35 -1.32 8.54 -1.67
N ALA A 36 -0.53 9.43 -1.06
CA ALA A 36 -0.13 10.68 -1.69
C ALA A 36 0.79 10.50 -2.92
N ALA A 37 1.59 9.44 -2.96
CA ALA A 37 2.63 9.25 -3.99
C ALA A 37 2.24 8.30 -5.13
N ILE A 38 1.44 7.25 -4.86
CA ILE A 38 1.25 6.15 -5.81
C ILE A 38 0.63 6.56 -7.15
N ARG A 39 -0.24 7.58 -7.17
CA ARG A 39 -0.82 8.11 -8.42
C ARG A 39 0.26 8.66 -9.34
N GLY A 40 1.19 9.45 -8.80
CA GLY A 40 2.30 10.00 -9.58
C GLY A 40 3.31 8.93 -10.01
N VAL A 41 3.54 7.89 -9.19
CA VAL A 41 4.37 6.75 -9.60
C VAL A 41 3.73 6.00 -10.75
N TRP A 42 2.42 5.77 -10.70
CA TRP A 42 1.67 5.10 -11.75
C TRP A 42 1.76 5.82 -13.10
N GLU A 43 1.70 7.15 -13.09
CA GLU A 43 1.77 7.98 -14.30
C GLU A 43 3.18 8.02 -14.93
N ARG A 44 4.25 7.90 -14.13
CA ARG A 44 5.65 8.05 -14.59
C ARG A 44 6.34 6.74 -14.97
N ARG A 45 5.85 5.60 -14.48
CA ARG A 45 6.51 4.30 -14.63
C ARG A 45 5.82 3.45 -15.69
N SER A 46 6.54 2.47 -16.23
CA SER A 46 5.90 1.43 -17.04
C SER A 46 4.85 0.67 -16.21
N SER A 47 3.84 0.12 -16.89
CA SER A 47 2.74 -0.58 -16.21
C SER A 47 3.22 -1.72 -15.29
N GLU A 48 4.27 -2.44 -15.68
CA GLU A 48 4.85 -3.52 -14.88
C GLU A 48 5.50 -2.99 -13.60
N VAL A 49 6.37 -1.97 -13.73
CA VAL A 49 7.06 -1.36 -12.58
C VAL A 49 6.06 -0.69 -11.65
N ALA A 50 5.08 0.04 -12.19
CA ALA A 50 4.02 0.66 -11.42
C ALA A 50 3.24 -0.38 -10.60
N GLN A 51 2.86 -1.51 -11.22
CA GLN A 51 2.17 -2.60 -10.53
C GLN A 51 3.02 -3.19 -9.40
N THR A 52 4.29 -3.49 -9.65
CA THR A 52 5.19 -4.01 -8.60
C THR A 52 5.29 -3.05 -7.41
N VAL A 53 5.40 -1.74 -7.67
CA VAL A 53 5.49 -0.73 -6.62
C VAL A 53 4.19 -0.62 -5.84
N VAL A 54 3.04 -0.56 -6.51
CA VAL A 54 1.73 -0.45 -5.85
C VAL A 54 1.48 -1.64 -4.94
N ILE A 55 1.72 -2.86 -5.42
CA ILE A 55 1.52 -4.09 -4.64
C ILE A 55 2.52 -4.17 -3.50
N GLY A 56 3.81 -3.97 -3.77
CA GLY A 56 4.87 -4.15 -2.80
C GLY A 56 4.87 -3.11 -1.67
N LEU A 57 4.39 -1.89 -1.93
CA LEU A 57 4.31 -0.81 -0.93
C LEU A 57 2.93 -0.64 -0.30
N TYR A 58 1.92 -1.43 -0.70
CA TYR A 58 0.60 -1.29 -0.11
C TYR A 58 0.70 -1.46 1.42
N PRO A 59 0.12 -0.54 2.24
CA PRO A 59 0.31 -0.50 3.69
C PRO A 59 -0.46 -1.62 4.41
N SER A 60 -0.10 -2.87 4.13
CA SER A 60 -0.75 -4.08 4.65
C SER A 60 -0.53 -4.28 6.16
N TRP A 61 0.45 -3.59 6.74
CA TRP A 61 0.71 -3.57 8.18
C TRP A 61 -0.30 -2.72 8.96
N ASP A 62 -0.95 -1.74 8.32
CA ASP A 62 -1.93 -0.86 8.95
C ASP A 62 -3.32 -1.52 9.02
N ILE A 63 -3.40 -2.55 9.85
CA ILE A 63 -4.62 -3.32 10.10
C ILE A 63 -5.47 -2.58 11.13
N SER A 64 -6.07 -1.48 10.69
CA SER A 64 -6.91 -0.56 11.47
C SER A 64 -8.07 -0.03 10.64
N GLU A 65 -9.08 0.56 11.29
CA GLU A 65 -10.17 1.27 10.60
C GLU A 65 -9.62 2.50 9.85
N ASP A 66 -8.65 3.21 10.43
CA ASP A 66 -8.02 4.39 9.81
C ASP A 66 -7.28 4.01 8.50
N GLY A 67 -6.60 2.86 8.48
CA GLY A 67 -5.94 2.34 7.27
C GLY A 67 -6.94 1.99 6.16
N LEU A 68 -8.12 1.45 6.52
CA LEU A 68 -9.21 1.22 5.56
C LEU A 68 -9.80 2.54 5.06
N ALA A 69 -10.01 3.51 5.95
CA ALA A 69 -10.53 4.83 5.60
C ALA A 69 -9.58 5.57 4.64
N ALA A 70 -8.26 5.50 4.84
CA ALA A 70 -7.27 6.08 3.94
C ALA A 70 -7.32 5.44 2.53
N ALA A 71 -7.52 4.12 2.45
CA ALA A 71 -7.71 3.44 1.17
C ALA A 71 -9.01 3.87 0.49
N ASP A 72 -10.10 4.02 1.26
CA ASP A 72 -11.40 4.48 0.75
C ASP A 72 -11.34 5.92 0.24
N GLU A 73 -10.64 6.81 0.95
CA GLU A 73 -10.41 8.19 0.52
C GLU A 73 -9.65 8.23 -0.81
N PHE A 74 -8.57 7.45 -0.94
CA PHE A 74 -7.85 7.34 -2.21
C PHE A 74 -8.76 6.83 -3.33
N LEU A 75 -9.54 5.78 -3.07
CA LEU A 75 -10.45 5.17 -4.04
C LEU A 75 -11.64 6.06 -4.42
N ALA A 76 -11.92 7.13 -3.67
CA ALA A 76 -12.99 8.07 -3.99
C ALA A 76 -12.69 8.90 -5.25
N ASP A 77 -11.43 9.02 -5.68
CA ASP A 77 -11.07 9.76 -6.89
C ASP A 77 -11.57 9.04 -8.17
N PRO A 78 -12.57 9.60 -8.89
CA PRO A 78 -13.12 8.98 -10.10
C PRO A 78 -12.12 8.98 -11.27
N ALA A 79 -11.08 9.81 -11.23
CA ALA A 79 -10.05 9.89 -12.27
C ALA A 79 -8.97 8.80 -12.12
N LEU A 80 -9.06 7.93 -11.11
CA LEU A 80 -8.11 6.83 -10.95
C LEU A 80 -8.16 5.86 -12.14
N PRO A 81 -6.99 5.52 -12.72
CA PRO A 81 -6.90 4.46 -13.72
C PRO A 81 -7.48 3.15 -13.19
N ALA A 82 -8.28 2.45 -13.99
CA ALA A 82 -9.01 1.25 -13.57
C ALA A 82 -8.09 0.15 -13.00
N ALA A 83 -6.90 -0.03 -13.59
CA ALA A 83 -5.92 -1.00 -13.11
C ALA A 83 -5.34 -0.61 -11.74
N LEU A 84 -5.03 0.68 -11.51
CA LEU A 84 -4.57 1.17 -10.21
C LEU A 84 -5.65 0.99 -9.14
N ARG A 85 -6.88 1.40 -9.45
CA ARG A 85 -8.05 1.21 -8.59
C ARG A 85 -8.21 -0.25 -8.17
N ARG A 86 -8.07 -1.19 -9.11
CA ARG A 86 -8.17 -2.63 -8.84
C ARG A 86 -7.13 -3.10 -7.82
N LEU A 87 -5.87 -2.71 -8.00
CA LEU A 87 -4.78 -3.11 -7.10
C LEU A 87 -4.97 -2.59 -5.68
N VAL A 88 -5.44 -1.34 -5.53
CA VAL A 88 -5.72 -0.76 -4.21
C VAL A 88 -6.92 -1.43 -3.55
N LEU A 89 -7.97 -1.78 -4.31
CA LEU A 89 -9.11 -2.57 -3.81
C LEU A 89 -8.67 -3.95 -3.30
N GLU A 90 -7.77 -4.63 -4.03
CA GLU A 90 -7.23 -5.93 -3.62
C GLU A 90 -6.43 -5.84 -2.31
N GLY A 91 -5.56 -4.82 -2.19
CA GLY A 91 -4.82 -4.54 -0.96
C GLY A 91 -5.74 -4.25 0.24
N ARG A 92 -6.76 -3.41 0.03
CA ARG A 92 -7.76 -3.07 1.04
C ARG A 92 -8.53 -4.29 1.52
N ALA A 93 -8.96 -5.16 0.60
CA ALA A 93 -9.63 -6.42 0.95
C ALA A 93 -8.73 -7.35 1.79
N GLY A 94 -7.42 -7.32 1.56
CA GLY A 94 -6.44 -8.00 2.41
C GLY A 94 -6.46 -7.49 3.86
N VAL A 95 -6.36 -6.17 4.03
CA VAL A 95 -6.38 -5.51 5.35
C VAL A 95 -7.70 -5.76 6.09
N GLU A 96 -8.83 -5.66 5.38
CA GLU A 96 -10.15 -5.91 5.96
C GLU A 96 -10.28 -7.33 6.51
N ARG A 97 -9.80 -8.33 5.76
CA ARG A 97 -9.78 -9.72 6.22
C ARG A 97 -8.92 -9.89 7.48
N SER A 98 -7.73 -9.30 7.50
CA SER A 98 -6.84 -9.35 8.66
C SER A 98 -7.43 -8.65 9.89
N LEU A 99 -8.15 -7.54 9.71
CA LEU A 99 -8.81 -6.83 10.82
C LEU A 99 -9.94 -7.67 11.41
N LYS A 100 -10.75 -8.31 10.56
CA LYS A 100 -11.80 -9.25 10.98
C LYS A 100 -11.23 -10.44 11.76
N ALA A 101 -10.13 -11.02 11.28
CA ALA A 101 -9.44 -12.12 11.98
C ALA A 101 -8.96 -11.69 13.37
N ARG A 102 -8.27 -10.54 13.49
CA ARG A 102 -7.81 -10.01 14.79
C ARG A 102 -8.95 -9.79 15.79
N ARG A 103 -10.10 -9.31 15.31
CA ARG A 103 -11.30 -9.13 16.15
C ARG A 103 -11.89 -10.45 16.63
N ALA A 104 -11.90 -11.48 15.78
CA ALA A 104 -12.40 -12.80 16.15
C ALA A 104 -11.49 -13.51 17.17
N ASP A 105 -10.17 -13.43 16.98
CA ASP A 105 -9.19 -14.03 17.88
C ASP A 105 -9.24 -13.40 19.29
N ALA A 106 -9.44 -12.08 19.37
CA ALA A 106 -9.57 -11.34 20.63
C ALA A 106 -10.84 -11.69 21.43
N VAL A 107 -11.85 -12.31 20.80
CA VAL A 107 -13.09 -12.77 21.46
C VAL A 107 -12.97 -14.24 21.91
N THR A 108 -11.99 -14.97 21.38
CA THR A 108 -11.81 -16.42 21.62
C THR A 108 -10.78 -16.71 22.72
N THR A 109 -10.03 -15.70 23.18
CA THR A 109 -9.06 -15.78 24.30
C THR A 109 -9.67 -15.23 25.59
#